data_AF-A0A8T4E7G8-F1
#
_entry.id   AF-A0A8T4E7G8-F1
#
_cell.length_a   1.000
_cell.length_b   1.000
_cell.length_c   1.000
_cell.angle_alpha   90.00
_cell.angle_beta   90.00
_cell.angle_gamma   90.00
#
_symmetry.space_group_name_H-M   'P 1'
#
loop_
_entity.id
_entity.type
_entity.pdbx_description
1 polymer ?
#
loop_
_entity_poly.entity_id
_entity_poly.type
_entity_poly.pdbx_seq_one_letter_code
_entity_poly.pdbx_strand_id
1 'polypeptide(L)'
;MEKKKAEKTREKRPGFGLPITLLAILLVLGIGSMFSETGEEQLEKGDFLPYWQATWLPMCVLAIAISWSLHGLVYGVGHALNSEPIKRYAFSELLQTAATAVIVIALTGILVQAFDFVGSIGAISCGEEQISAPIEADMCRTDEFRQELVEKKKYAFDADKGPEILYSTRISIFSVPVFVGSWIKSVHKEVETYHSIAYICTNLLIGLSAKMFILQYIRENMLTVFLPIGIILRTFHFTRGIGALFISLAIAFFFIYPTVVFMMDSSFMEANAGPALPEILTTGMCNIPIFGSFSFGSAAIEMTSSSGAASQIALSNNLASFIADIQTELIYSNMVGFSIALTFVRFATTILGGDVTPFMGMVGRLV
;
A
#
# COMPACT_ATOMS: atom_id res chain seq x y z
N MET A 1 -0.12 -68.94 42.44
CA MET A 1 -1.25 -67.99 42.47
C MET A 1 -0.64 -66.61 42.48
N GLU A 2 -0.70 -65.81 41.38
CA GLU A 2 -0.52 -64.33 41.38
C GLU A 2 -0.38 -63.66 39.98
N LYS A 3 -0.48 -64.38 38.85
CA LYS A 3 -0.27 -63.78 37.51
C LYS A 3 -1.50 -63.74 36.58
N LYS A 4 -2.74 -63.62 37.08
CA LYS A 4 -3.95 -63.71 36.23
C LYS A 4 -4.99 -62.58 36.36
N LYS A 5 -4.63 -61.38 36.83
CA LYS A 5 -5.60 -60.29 37.07
C LYS A 5 -5.25 -58.92 36.46
N ALA A 6 -4.55 -58.88 35.33
CA ALA A 6 -4.21 -57.62 34.64
C ALA A 6 -4.74 -57.55 33.20
N GLU A 7 -5.74 -58.36 32.86
CA GLU A 7 -6.33 -58.34 31.53
C GLU A 7 -7.81 -57.98 31.66
N LYS A 8 -8.23 -57.00 30.85
CA LYS A 8 -9.61 -56.77 30.39
C LYS A 8 -10.45 -55.70 31.10
N THR A 9 -9.96 -54.48 31.08
CA THR A 9 -10.80 -53.28 30.91
C THR A 9 -10.33 -52.51 29.68
N ARG A 10 -10.56 -53.08 28.49
CA ARG A 10 -10.62 -52.30 27.25
C ARG A 10 -11.92 -51.50 27.29
N GLU A 11 -11.85 -50.36 27.94
CA GLU A 11 -12.88 -49.34 27.95
C GLU A 11 -13.18 -48.93 26.50
N LYS A 12 -14.39 -49.24 26.03
CA LYS A 12 -14.93 -48.79 24.75
C LYS A 12 -15.00 -47.26 24.80
N ARG A 13 -13.97 -46.58 24.32
CA ARG A 13 -14.06 -45.13 24.11
C ARG A 13 -15.11 -44.88 23.01
N PRO A 14 -16.09 -44.01 23.25
CA PRO A 14 -17.13 -43.71 22.26
C PRO A 14 -16.49 -43.16 20.98
N GLY A 15 -16.96 -43.65 19.84
CA GLY A 15 -16.50 -43.26 18.51
C GLY A 15 -16.80 -41.79 18.24
N PHE A 16 -15.90 -40.91 18.68
CA PHE A 16 -16.04 -39.45 18.62
C PHE A 16 -15.59 -38.85 17.26
N GLY A 17 -15.21 -39.68 16.28
CA GLY A 17 -14.53 -39.21 15.07
C GLY A 17 -15.43 -38.84 13.88
N LEU A 18 -16.50 -39.60 13.65
CA LEU A 18 -17.31 -39.46 12.42
C LEU A 18 -18.21 -38.20 12.34
N PRO A 19 -18.86 -37.73 13.43
CA PRO A 19 -19.78 -36.59 13.32
C PRO A 19 -19.07 -35.25 13.15
N ILE A 20 -17.83 -35.11 13.63
CA ILE A 20 -17.08 -33.85 13.58
C ILE A 20 -16.57 -33.55 12.17
N THR A 21 -16.11 -34.57 11.44
CA THR A 21 -15.66 -34.40 10.05
C THR A 21 -16.82 -34.08 9.11
N LEU A 22 -17.99 -34.68 9.34
CA LEU A 22 -19.19 -34.42 8.53
C LEU A 22 -19.74 -33.01 8.77
N LEU A 23 -19.70 -32.52 10.02
CA LEU A 23 -20.09 -31.16 10.37
C LEU A 23 -19.15 -30.11 9.76
N ALA A 24 -17.84 -30.39 9.73
CA ALA A 24 -16.86 -29.52 9.07
C ALA A 24 -17.10 -29.43 7.55
N ILE A 25 -17.38 -30.54 6.88
CA ILE A 25 -17.68 -30.57 5.43
C ILE A 25 -18.99 -29.83 5.12
N LEU A 26 -20.02 -29.97 5.95
CA LEU A 26 -21.28 -29.25 5.78
C LEU A 26 -21.14 -27.74 6.02
N LEU A 27 -20.29 -27.31 6.97
CA LEU A 27 -19.94 -25.90 7.14
C LEU A 27 -19.20 -25.35 5.92
N VAL A 28 -18.25 -26.10 5.36
CA VAL A 28 -17.53 -25.71 4.13
C VAL A 28 -18.49 -25.48 2.97
N LEU A 29 -19.43 -26.41 2.76
CA LEU A 29 -20.38 -26.35 1.64
C LEU A 29 -21.44 -25.27 1.82
N GLY A 30 -21.90 -25.03 3.06
CA GLY A 30 -22.89 -23.98 3.34
C GLY A 30 -22.33 -22.55 3.24
N ILE A 31 -21.05 -22.37 3.56
CA ILE A 31 -20.38 -21.07 3.47
C ILE A 31 -20.18 -20.67 2.01
N GLY A 32 -19.79 -21.60 1.12
CA GLY A 32 -19.57 -21.30 -0.30
C GLY A 32 -20.80 -20.73 -1.05
N SER A 33 -22.01 -21.13 -0.69
CA SER A 33 -23.23 -20.66 -1.37
C SER A 33 -23.69 -19.25 -0.94
N MET A 34 -23.22 -18.73 0.19
CA MET A 34 -23.66 -17.42 0.69
C MET A 34 -22.90 -16.21 0.10
N PHE A 35 -21.79 -16.44 -0.62
CA PHE A 35 -20.90 -15.36 -1.06
C PHE A 35 -20.97 -15.04 -2.56
N SER A 36 -21.75 -15.79 -3.35
CA SER A 36 -21.79 -15.59 -4.81
C SER A 36 -22.71 -14.45 -5.28
N GLU A 37 -23.59 -13.92 -4.42
CA GLU A 37 -24.68 -13.02 -4.87
C GLU A 37 -24.53 -11.56 -4.43
N THR A 38 -23.60 -11.20 -3.52
CA THR A 38 -23.58 -9.87 -2.88
C THR A 38 -22.48 -8.91 -3.38
N GLY A 39 -21.60 -9.34 -4.27
CA GLY A 39 -20.38 -8.58 -4.64
C GLY A 39 -20.57 -7.47 -5.67
N GLU A 40 -21.42 -7.64 -6.68
CA GLU A 40 -21.49 -6.69 -7.82
C GLU A 40 -22.24 -5.40 -7.47
N GLU A 41 -23.29 -5.47 -6.63
CA GLU A 41 -24.12 -4.29 -6.32
C GLU A 41 -23.44 -3.30 -5.35
N GLN A 42 -22.48 -3.76 -4.56
CA GLN A 42 -21.73 -2.92 -3.61
C GLN A 42 -20.63 -2.09 -4.28
N LEU A 43 -20.11 -2.56 -5.42
CA LEU A 43 -19.04 -1.88 -6.15
C LEU A 43 -19.52 -0.56 -6.79
N GLU A 44 -20.82 -0.42 -7.04
CA GLU A 44 -21.43 0.79 -7.60
C GLU A 44 -21.54 1.93 -6.58
N LYS A 45 -21.50 1.63 -5.27
CA LYS A 45 -21.67 2.65 -4.21
C LYS A 45 -20.38 3.28 -3.70
N GLY A 46 -19.22 2.90 -4.25
CA GLY A 46 -17.93 3.46 -3.84
C GLY A 46 -17.45 3.02 -2.44
N ASP A 47 -18.20 2.18 -1.74
CA ASP A 47 -17.80 1.67 -0.42
C ASP A 47 -16.79 0.52 -0.59
N PHE A 48 -15.50 0.87 -0.57
CA PHE A 48 -14.40 -0.11 -0.70
C PHE A 48 -14.35 -1.13 0.45
N LEU A 49 -14.65 -0.69 1.68
CA LEU A 49 -14.55 -1.49 2.91
C LEU A 49 -15.45 -2.75 2.91
N PRO A 50 -16.77 -2.65 2.62
CA PRO A 50 -17.67 -3.80 2.50
C PRO A 50 -17.23 -4.80 1.42
N TYR A 51 -16.81 -4.30 0.25
CA TYR A 51 -16.43 -5.14 -0.88
C TYR A 51 -15.20 -5.99 -0.55
N TRP A 52 -14.20 -5.36 0.07
CA TRP A 52 -13.01 -6.06 0.52
C TRP A 52 -13.39 -7.18 1.49
N GLN A 53 -14.09 -6.84 2.59
CA GLN A 53 -14.48 -7.80 3.62
C GLN A 53 -15.28 -8.99 3.07
N ALA A 54 -16.14 -8.73 2.08
CA ALA A 54 -16.92 -9.77 1.42
C ALA A 54 -16.06 -10.76 0.60
N THR A 55 -14.88 -10.35 0.13
CA THR A 55 -14.12 -11.15 -0.84
C THR A 55 -13.08 -12.06 -0.18
N TRP A 56 -12.25 -11.55 0.75
CA TRP A 56 -11.12 -12.33 1.27
C TRP A 56 -11.49 -13.22 2.47
N LEU A 57 -12.43 -12.79 3.32
CA LEU A 57 -12.81 -13.51 4.53
C LEU A 57 -13.35 -14.91 4.20
N PRO A 58 -14.23 -15.08 3.20
CA PRO A 58 -14.70 -16.41 2.81
C PRO A 58 -13.58 -17.31 2.32
N MET A 59 -12.62 -16.76 1.56
CA MET A 59 -11.46 -17.53 1.09
C MET A 59 -10.62 -18.03 2.27
N CYS A 60 -10.48 -17.23 3.32
CA CYS A 60 -9.73 -17.60 4.52
C CYS A 60 -10.45 -18.68 5.33
N VAL A 61 -11.76 -18.52 5.51
CA VAL A 61 -12.60 -19.52 6.18
C VAL A 61 -12.59 -20.84 5.41
N LEU A 62 -12.70 -20.78 4.08
CA LEU A 62 -12.59 -21.93 3.20
C LEU A 62 -11.23 -22.63 3.34
N ALA A 63 -10.13 -21.88 3.31
CA ALA A 63 -8.77 -22.41 3.46
C ALA A 63 -8.57 -23.11 4.83
N ILE A 64 -9.04 -22.49 5.91
CA ILE A 64 -8.99 -23.07 7.27
C ILE A 64 -9.81 -24.37 7.30
N ALA A 65 -11.00 -24.37 6.71
CA ALA A 65 -11.89 -25.51 6.75
C ALA A 65 -11.36 -26.69 5.91
N ILE A 66 -10.72 -26.42 4.77
CA ILE A 66 -9.99 -27.42 3.98
C ILE A 66 -8.81 -27.98 4.79
N SER A 67 -8.00 -27.13 5.41
CA SER A 67 -6.87 -27.54 6.25
C SER A 67 -7.31 -28.44 7.40
N TRP A 68 -8.36 -28.02 8.12
CA TRP A 68 -8.93 -28.76 9.23
C TRP A 68 -9.41 -30.15 8.78
N SER A 69 -10.09 -30.21 7.62
CA SER A 69 -10.58 -31.46 7.05
C SER A 69 -9.43 -32.41 6.69
N LEU A 70 -8.38 -31.90 6.05
CA LEU A 70 -7.20 -32.69 5.68
C LEU A 70 -6.50 -33.28 6.92
N HIS A 71 -6.24 -32.47 7.95
CA HIS A 71 -5.62 -32.98 9.18
C HIS A 71 -6.52 -33.94 9.95
N GLY A 72 -7.85 -33.72 9.92
CA GLY A 72 -8.83 -34.66 10.45
C GLY A 72 -8.76 -36.03 9.79
N LEU A 73 -8.60 -36.08 8.46
CA LEU A 73 -8.41 -37.33 7.72
C LEU A 73 -7.10 -38.04 8.12
N VAL A 74 -5.98 -37.31 8.22
CA VAL A 74 -4.70 -37.88 8.67
C VAL A 74 -4.80 -38.46 10.08
N TYR A 75 -5.52 -37.79 10.97
CA TYR A 75 -5.81 -38.29 12.32
C TYR A 75 -6.63 -39.60 12.27
N GLY A 76 -7.65 -39.65 11.42
CA GLY A 76 -8.46 -40.86 11.18
C GLY A 76 -7.62 -42.05 10.68
N VAL A 77 -6.72 -41.81 9.73
CA VAL A 77 -5.76 -42.82 9.23
C VAL A 77 -4.82 -43.29 10.33
N GLY A 78 -4.27 -42.36 11.13
CA GLY A 78 -3.44 -42.69 12.28
C GLY A 78 -4.18 -43.57 13.30
N HIS A 79 -5.49 -43.35 13.47
CA HIS A 79 -6.34 -44.18 14.30
C HIS A 79 -6.55 -45.58 13.73
N ALA A 80 -6.87 -45.70 12.44
CA ALA A 80 -7.09 -46.98 11.76
C ALA A 80 -5.84 -47.88 11.77
N LEU A 81 -4.66 -47.29 11.59
CA LEU A 81 -3.37 -47.99 11.61
C LEU A 81 -2.82 -48.23 13.02
N ASN A 82 -3.51 -47.71 14.05
CA ASN A 82 -3.05 -47.68 15.44
C ASN A 82 -1.61 -47.14 15.63
N SER A 83 -1.22 -46.17 14.81
CA SER A 83 0.11 -45.56 14.84
C SER A 83 0.09 -44.31 15.74
N GLU A 84 0.72 -44.39 16.92
CA GLU A 84 0.89 -43.23 17.81
C GLU A 84 1.61 -42.03 17.18
N PRO A 85 2.69 -42.18 16.38
CA PRO A 85 3.37 -41.01 15.83
C PRO A 85 2.48 -40.21 14.87
N ILE A 86 1.68 -40.88 14.04
CA ILE A 86 0.77 -40.22 13.10
C ILE A 86 -0.34 -39.48 13.85
N LYS A 87 -0.88 -40.09 14.93
CA LYS A 87 -1.88 -39.44 15.79
C LYS A 87 -1.35 -38.16 16.43
N ARG A 88 -0.14 -38.21 17.01
CA ARG A 88 0.49 -37.06 17.67
C ARG A 88 0.77 -35.93 16.67
N TYR A 89 1.29 -36.28 15.48
CA TYR A 89 1.52 -35.33 14.40
C TYR A 89 0.23 -34.65 13.91
N ALA A 90 -0.81 -35.43 13.62
CA ALA A 90 -2.08 -34.88 13.14
C ALA A 90 -2.75 -33.99 14.20
N PHE A 91 -2.64 -34.37 15.49
CA PHE A 91 -3.16 -33.57 16.59
C PHE A 91 -2.43 -32.24 16.76
N SER A 92 -1.10 -32.21 16.62
CA SER A 92 -0.35 -30.93 16.66
C SER A 92 -0.73 -30.01 15.51
N GLU A 93 -0.92 -30.53 14.30
CA GLU A 93 -1.32 -29.73 13.14
C GLU A 93 -2.78 -29.23 13.23
N LEU A 94 -3.68 -30.00 13.83
CA LEU A 94 -5.05 -29.55 14.13
C LEU A 94 -5.08 -28.39 15.12
N LEU A 95 -4.33 -28.50 16.23
CA LEU A 95 -4.22 -27.41 17.21
C LEU A 95 -3.65 -26.14 16.57
N GLN A 96 -2.70 -26.31 15.67
CA GLN A 96 -2.13 -25.21 14.93
C GLN A 96 -3.13 -24.57 13.98
N THR A 97 -3.89 -25.35 13.21
CA THR A 97 -4.96 -24.82 12.36
C THR A 97 -5.99 -24.04 13.20
N ALA A 98 -6.33 -24.53 14.39
CA ALA A 98 -7.19 -23.80 15.34
C ALA A 98 -6.57 -22.45 15.75
N ALA A 99 -5.28 -22.42 16.09
CA ALA A 99 -4.57 -21.19 16.41
C ALA A 99 -4.57 -20.21 15.22
N THR A 100 -4.43 -20.70 13.98
CA THR A 100 -4.52 -19.85 12.78
C THR A 100 -5.90 -19.23 12.60
N ALA A 101 -6.97 -19.97 12.91
CA ALA A 101 -8.33 -19.44 12.85
C ALA A 101 -8.55 -18.31 13.87
N VAL A 102 -8.04 -18.47 15.10
CA VAL A 102 -8.07 -17.43 16.13
C VAL A 102 -7.29 -16.19 15.68
N ILE A 103 -6.10 -16.37 15.09
CA ILE A 103 -5.30 -15.27 14.55
C ILE A 103 -6.07 -14.52 13.45
N VAL A 104 -6.72 -15.23 12.51
CA VAL A 104 -7.49 -14.59 11.44
C VAL A 104 -8.64 -13.77 12.01
N ILE A 105 -9.41 -14.32 12.97
CA ILE A 105 -10.52 -13.59 13.61
C ILE A 105 -10.01 -12.34 14.34
N ALA A 106 -8.94 -12.49 15.14
CA ALA A 106 -8.33 -11.37 15.86
C ALA A 106 -7.80 -10.31 14.89
N LEU A 107 -7.18 -10.74 13.79
CA LEU A 107 -6.70 -9.85 12.74
C LEU A 107 -7.85 -9.05 12.14
N THR A 108 -8.93 -9.70 11.69
CA THR A 108 -10.11 -9.02 11.14
C THR A 108 -10.64 -7.96 12.10
N GLY A 109 -10.75 -8.29 13.39
CA GLY A 109 -11.21 -7.35 14.41
C GLY A 109 -10.30 -6.13 14.56
N ILE A 110 -8.99 -6.33 14.58
CA ILE A 110 -8.00 -5.24 14.64
C ILE A 110 -8.07 -4.39 13.37
N LEU A 111 -8.20 -5.00 12.19
CA LEU A 111 -8.23 -4.28 10.92
C LEU A 111 -9.48 -3.38 10.81
N VAL A 112 -10.66 -3.88 11.20
CA VAL A 112 -11.88 -3.07 11.23
C VAL A 112 -11.71 -1.86 12.16
N GLN A 113 -11.22 -2.08 13.38
CA GLN A 113 -10.97 -0.99 14.32
C GLN A 113 -9.92 0.02 13.82
N ALA A 114 -8.90 -0.45 13.09
CA ALA A 114 -7.89 0.42 12.52
C ALA A 114 -8.48 1.34 11.44
N PHE A 115 -9.37 0.84 10.59
CA PHE A 115 -10.06 1.68 9.60
C PHE A 115 -10.98 2.69 10.26
N ASP A 116 -11.77 2.26 11.25
CA ASP A 116 -12.64 3.18 12.01
C ASP A 116 -11.83 4.26 12.71
N PHE A 117 -10.67 3.89 13.27
CA PHE A 117 -9.76 4.85 13.89
C PHE A 117 -9.22 5.86 12.88
N VAL A 118 -8.75 5.42 11.70
CA VAL A 118 -8.27 6.34 10.66
C VAL A 118 -9.39 7.28 10.20
N GLY A 119 -10.60 6.76 9.97
CA GLY A 119 -11.76 7.59 9.61
C GLY A 119 -12.13 8.61 10.71
N SER A 120 -11.81 8.33 11.97
CA SER A 120 -12.05 9.27 13.08
C SER A 120 -11.04 10.42 13.18
N ILE A 121 -9.86 10.31 12.57
CA ILE A 121 -8.80 11.34 12.65
C ILE A 121 -9.16 12.58 11.82
N GLY A 122 -10.03 12.45 10.82
CA GLY A 122 -10.56 13.57 10.05
C GLY A 122 -11.22 13.08 8.77
N ALA A 123 -12.26 13.80 8.32
CA ALA A 123 -12.82 13.58 7.00
C ALA A 123 -11.82 14.13 5.96
N ILE A 124 -11.20 13.23 5.21
CA ILE A 124 -10.31 13.62 4.12
C ILE A 124 -11.20 13.94 2.92
N SER A 125 -11.24 15.21 2.53
CA SER A 125 -12.00 15.65 1.35
C SER A 125 -11.08 15.63 0.15
N CYS A 126 -11.50 14.89 -0.87
CA CYS A 126 -10.83 14.81 -2.14
C CYS A 126 -11.76 15.36 -3.21
N GLY A 127 -11.66 16.67 -3.44
CA GLY A 127 -12.73 17.40 -4.11
C GLY A 127 -14.00 17.39 -3.25
N GLU A 128 -15.12 16.98 -3.83
CA GLU A 128 -16.43 16.91 -3.16
C GLU A 128 -16.69 15.56 -2.45
N GLU A 129 -15.83 14.56 -2.66
CA GLU A 129 -16.01 13.22 -2.09
C GLU A 129 -15.25 13.07 -0.77
N GLN A 130 -15.94 12.54 0.26
CA GLN A 130 -15.33 12.16 1.52
C GLN A 130 -14.74 10.75 1.39
N ILE A 131 -13.42 10.66 1.54
CA ILE A 131 -12.71 9.39 1.47
C ILE A 131 -12.45 8.88 2.89
N SER A 132 -12.78 7.61 3.13
CA SER A 132 -12.61 6.96 4.44
C SER A 132 -11.33 6.12 4.54
N ALA A 133 -10.75 5.69 3.42
CA ALA A 133 -9.57 4.83 3.41
C ALA A 133 -8.27 5.64 3.22
N PRO A 134 -7.23 5.44 4.06
CA PRO A 134 -5.97 6.18 3.96
C PRO A 134 -5.22 5.92 2.64
N ILE A 135 -5.37 4.73 2.05
CA ILE A 135 -4.76 4.44 0.74
C ILE A 135 -5.43 5.23 -0.39
N GLU A 136 -6.75 5.42 -0.33
CA GLU A 136 -7.50 6.19 -1.32
C GLU A 136 -7.21 7.69 -1.18
N ALA A 137 -7.03 8.17 0.05
CA ALA A 137 -6.57 9.52 0.32
C ALA A 137 -5.19 9.80 -0.30
N ASP A 138 -4.22 8.89 -0.12
CA ASP A 138 -2.89 9.03 -0.72
C ASP A 138 -2.94 8.97 -2.26
N MET A 139 -3.79 8.11 -2.81
CA MET A 139 -4.04 8.02 -4.26
C MET A 139 -4.61 9.32 -4.83
N CYS A 140 -5.66 9.85 -4.20
CA CYS A 140 -6.27 11.11 -4.58
C CYS A 140 -5.26 12.27 -4.52
N ARG A 141 -4.52 12.39 -3.42
CA ARG A 141 -3.51 13.43 -3.24
C ARG A 141 -2.42 13.36 -4.30
N THR A 142 -1.96 12.15 -4.60
CA THR A 142 -0.99 11.91 -5.67
C THR A 142 -1.54 12.33 -7.03
N ASP A 143 -2.84 12.12 -7.29
CA ASP A 143 -3.48 12.56 -8.53
C ASP A 143 -3.61 14.09 -8.63
N GLU A 144 -3.94 14.76 -7.53
CA GLU A 144 -3.99 16.23 -7.45
C GLU A 144 -2.63 16.84 -7.83
N PHE A 145 -1.54 16.37 -7.22
CA PHE A 145 -0.20 16.84 -7.57
C PHE A 145 0.18 16.54 -9.03
N ARG A 146 -0.26 15.37 -9.54
CA ARG A 146 -0.03 15.01 -10.94
C ARG A 146 -0.74 16.00 -11.87
N GLN A 147 -1.99 16.37 -11.58
CA GLN A 147 -2.75 17.32 -12.40
C GLN A 147 -2.15 18.73 -12.35
N GLU A 148 -1.83 19.22 -11.16
CA GLU A 148 -1.20 20.54 -10.99
C GLU A 148 0.16 20.61 -11.72
N LEU A 149 0.95 19.55 -11.65
CA LEU A 149 2.26 19.50 -12.31
C LEU A 149 2.14 19.43 -13.84
N VAL A 150 1.09 18.78 -14.37
CA VAL A 150 0.77 18.81 -15.81
C VAL A 150 0.38 20.23 -16.25
N GLU A 151 -0.42 20.94 -15.46
CA GLU A 151 -0.79 22.32 -15.76
C GLU A 151 0.42 23.26 -15.76
N LYS A 152 1.25 23.21 -14.72
CA LYS A 152 2.48 24.01 -14.64
C LYS A 152 3.46 23.68 -15.76
N LYS A 153 3.59 22.40 -16.13
CA LYS A 153 4.41 21.98 -17.28
C LYS A 153 3.88 22.56 -18.59
N LYS A 154 2.56 22.56 -18.80
CA LYS A 154 1.93 23.14 -19.99
C LYS A 154 2.18 24.65 -20.05
N TYR A 155 2.05 25.34 -18.92
CA TYR A 155 2.36 26.77 -18.83
C TYR A 155 3.84 27.07 -19.17
N ALA A 156 4.78 26.28 -18.63
CA ALA A 156 6.20 26.43 -18.96
C ALA A 156 6.48 26.20 -20.45
N PHE A 157 5.83 25.20 -21.06
CA PHE A 157 5.94 24.94 -22.49
C PHE A 157 5.35 26.06 -23.35
N ASP A 158 4.20 26.63 -22.96
CA ASP A 158 3.60 27.74 -23.67
C ASP A 158 4.42 29.03 -23.56
N ALA A 159 5.09 29.25 -22.42
CA ALA A 159 6.01 30.36 -22.20
C ALA A 159 7.30 30.25 -23.03
N ASP A 160 7.81 29.03 -23.24
CA ASP A 160 9.05 28.75 -23.98
C ASP A 160 8.92 28.99 -25.49
N LYS A 161 7.72 28.84 -26.06
CA LYS A 161 7.48 28.95 -27.52
C LYS A 161 8.06 30.21 -28.17
N GLY A 162 7.95 31.36 -27.50
CA GLY A 162 8.43 32.64 -28.04
C GLY A 162 9.97 32.70 -28.10
N PRO A 163 10.65 32.58 -26.95
CA PRO A 163 12.10 32.51 -26.88
C PRO A 163 12.72 31.40 -27.75
N GLU A 164 12.08 30.23 -27.84
CA GLU A 164 12.59 29.10 -28.61
C GLU A 164 12.60 29.36 -30.13
N ILE A 165 11.62 30.09 -30.66
CA ILE A 165 11.62 30.53 -32.07
C ILE A 165 12.83 31.46 -32.33
N LEU A 166 13.10 32.39 -31.42
CA LEU A 166 14.26 33.28 -31.55
C LEU A 166 15.57 32.51 -31.41
N TYR A 167 15.65 31.59 -30.45
CA TYR A 167 16.83 30.76 -30.18
C TYR A 167 17.21 29.85 -31.35
N SER A 168 16.21 29.19 -31.95
CA SER A 168 16.37 28.29 -33.09
C SER A 168 16.63 29.00 -34.44
N THR A 169 16.43 30.31 -34.51
CA THR A 169 16.66 31.09 -35.72
C THR A 169 18.16 31.12 -36.08
N ARG A 170 18.52 30.64 -37.27
CA ARG A 170 19.87 30.68 -37.83
C ARG A 170 19.85 31.35 -39.20
N ILE A 171 20.58 32.45 -39.35
CA ILE A 171 20.78 33.15 -40.62
C ILE A 171 22.20 32.83 -41.09
N SER A 172 22.32 32.26 -42.28
CA SER A 172 23.61 31.93 -42.88
C SER A 172 23.78 32.57 -44.25
N ILE A 173 24.99 33.01 -44.55
CA ILE A 173 25.39 33.55 -45.86
C ILE A 173 26.56 32.69 -46.33
N PHE A 174 26.47 32.12 -47.54
CA PHE A 174 27.47 31.17 -48.06
C PHE A 174 27.78 30.01 -47.10
N SER A 175 26.74 29.46 -46.45
CA SER A 175 26.87 28.37 -45.46
C SER A 175 27.64 28.72 -44.18
N VAL A 176 28.07 29.97 -44.01
CA VAL A 176 28.63 30.48 -42.75
C VAL A 176 27.49 31.09 -41.94
N PRO A 177 27.23 30.65 -40.70
CA PRO A 177 26.22 31.26 -39.85
C PRO A 177 26.67 32.68 -39.47
N VAL A 178 25.91 33.68 -39.93
CA VAL A 178 26.15 35.10 -39.61
C VAL A 178 25.40 35.49 -38.34
N PHE A 179 24.29 34.82 -38.06
CA PHE A 179 23.53 34.98 -36.83
C PHE A 179 22.97 33.63 -36.39
N VAL A 180 23.11 33.34 -35.09
CA VAL A 180 22.43 32.24 -34.42
C VAL A 180 21.75 32.83 -33.20
N GLY A 181 20.46 32.57 -33.02
CA GLY A 181 19.70 33.03 -31.86
C GLY A 181 20.36 32.70 -30.52
N SER A 182 21.05 31.56 -30.47
CA SER A 182 21.84 31.12 -29.31
C SER A 182 22.99 32.06 -28.89
N TRP A 183 23.41 32.99 -29.74
CA TRP A 183 24.43 33.98 -29.37
C TRP A 183 23.90 35.06 -28.42
N ILE A 184 22.57 35.26 -28.38
CA ILE A 184 21.92 36.21 -27.47
C ILE A 184 21.83 35.55 -26.09
N LYS A 185 22.75 35.92 -25.18
CA LYS A 185 22.86 35.32 -23.84
C LYS A 185 21.56 35.34 -23.03
N SER A 186 20.71 36.36 -23.19
CA SER A 186 19.42 36.45 -22.48
C SER A 186 18.44 35.38 -22.94
N VAL A 187 18.24 35.25 -24.26
CA VAL A 187 17.35 34.26 -24.86
C VAL A 187 17.85 32.85 -24.58
N HIS A 188 19.17 32.61 -24.69
CA HIS A 188 19.75 31.32 -24.36
C HIS A 188 19.50 30.94 -22.90
N LYS A 189 19.75 31.84 -21.94
CA LYS A 189 19.49 31.57 -20.52
C LYS A 189 18.01 31.27 -20.25
N GLU A 190 17.11 32.00 -20.90
CA GLU A 190 15.66 31.83 -20.75
C GLU A 190 15.19 30.47 -21.26
N VAL A 191 15.56 30.09 -22.50
CA VAL A 191 15.24 28.79 -23.09
C VAL A 191 15.81 27.63 -22.26
N GLU A 192 17.08 27.71 -21.86
CA GLU A 192 17.70 26.66 -21.04
C GLU A 192 17.01 26.52 -19.67
N THR A 193 16.48 27.62 -19.12
CA THR A 193 15.72 27.58 -17.86
C THR A 193 14.39 26.86 -18.07
N TYR A 194 13.64 27.15 -19.15
CA TYR A 194 12.39 26.45 -19.45
C TYR A 194 12.62 24.97 -19.78
N HIS A 195 13.66 24.63 -20.53
CA HIS A 195 14.06 23.24 -20.78
C HIS A 195 14.39 22.50 -19.49
N SER A 196 15.17 23.11 -18.59
CA SER A 196 15.48 22.52 -17.28
C SER A 196 14.22 22.30 -16.43
N ILE A 197 13.31 23.27 -16.41
CA ILE A 197 12.02 23.15 -15.71
C ILE A 197 11.20 22.00 -16.29
N ALA A 198 11.04 21.95 -17.62
CA ALA A 198 10.28 20.91 -18.30
C ALA A 198 10.87 19.51 -18.05
N TYR A 199 12.20 19.40 -17.99
CA TYR A 199 12.90 18.17 -17.62
C TYR A 199 12.59 17.73 -16.18
N ILE A 200 12.70 18.64 -15.21
CA ILE A 200 12.40 18.35 -13.80
C ILE A 200 10.92 17.94 -13.63
N CYS A 201 9.99 18.69 -14.20
CA CYS A 201 8.57 18.33 -14.17
C CYS A 201 8.33 16.95 -14.78
N THR A 202 8.97 16.62 -15.91
CA THR A 202 8.80 15.29 -16.53
C THR A 202 9.27 14.16 -15.63
N ASN A 203 10.41 14.32 -14.95
CA ASN A 203 10.91 13.32 -14.01
C ASN A 203 9.99 13.15 -12.79
N LEU A 204 9.48 14.26 -12.23
CA LEU A 204 8.52 14.21 -11.13
C LEU A 204 7.21 13.54 -11.54
N LEU A 205 6.72 13.83 -12.76
CA LEU A 205 5.50 13.23 -13.29
C LEU A 205 5.63 11.71 -13.44
N ILE A 206 6.79 11.23 -13.91
CA ILE A 206 7.09 9.79 -14.00
C ILE A 206 7.08 9.17 -12.59
N GLY A 207 7.70 9.84 -11.61
CA GLY A 207 7.72 9.37 -10.22
C GLY A 207 6.33 9.29 -9.58
N LEU A 208 5.50 10.32 -9.76
CA LEU A 208 4.11 10.34 -9.28
C LEU A 208 3.26 9.26 -9.95
N SER A 209 3.44 9.05 -11.27
CA SER A 209 2.73 7.99 -12.00
C SER A 209 3.14 6.60 -11.52
N ALA A 210 4.43 6.39 -11.20
CA ALA A 210 4.91 5.15 -10.62
C ALA A 210 4.34 4.92 -9.20
N LYS A 211 4.30 5.96 -8.35
CA LYS A 211 3.66 5.90 -7.02
C LYS A 211 2.20 5.48 -7.15
N MET A 212 1.46 6.11 -8.06
CA MET A 212 0.05 5.82 -8.32
C MET A 212 -0.18 4.36 -8.71
N PHE A 213 0.65 3.82 -9.60
CA PHE A 213 0.58 2.40 -9.99
C PHE A 213 0.89 1.46 -8.82
N ILE A 214 1.87 1.80 -7.97
CA ILE A 214 2.20 1.00 -6.77
C ILE A 214 1.04 1.00 -5.78
N LEU A 215 0.42 2.15 -5.52
CA LEU A 215 -0.73 2.26 -4.62
C LEU A 215 -1.92 1.45 -5.14
N GLN A 216 -2.20 1.54 -6.44
CA GLN A 216 -3.24 0.75 -7.08
C GLN A 216 -2.94 -0.75 -6.96
N TYR A 217 -1.70 -1.16 -7.19
CA TYR A 217 -1.27 -2.56 -7.01
C TYR A 217 -1.46 -3.03 -5.57
N ILE A 218 -1.07 -2.22 -4.58
CA ILE A 218 -1.25 -2.52 -3.15
C ILE A 218 -2.74 -2.71 -2.82
N ARG A 219 -3.58 -1.77 -3.25
CA ARG A 219 -5.03 -1.80 -3.05
C ARG A 219 -5.66 -3.08 -3.60
N GLU A 220 -5.29 -3.46 -4.82
CA GLU A 220 -5.95 -4.54 -5.55
C GLU A 220 -5.40 -5.93 -5.23
N ASN A 221 -4.14 -6.05 -4.77
CA ASN A 221 -3.48 -7.36 -4.62
C ASN A 221 -3.11 -7.73 -3.19
N MET A 222 -2.74 -6.78 -2.32
CA MET A 222 -2.12 -7.13 -1.02
C MET A 222 -3.08 -7.90 -0.11
N LEU A 223 -4.34 -7.52 -0.04
CA LEU A 223 -5.28 -8.23 0.83
C LEU A 223 -6.09 -9.32 0.12
N THR A 224 -6.33 -9.20 -1.18
CA THR A 224 -7.11 -10.16 -1.97
C THR A 224 -6.27 -11.39 -2.36
N VAL A 225 -4.99 -11.19 -2.68
CA VAL A 225 -4.10 -12.24 -3.18
C VAL A 225 -3.12 -12.68 -2.10
N PHE A 226 -2.34 -11.76 -1.51
CA PHE A 226 -1.25 -12.14 -0.60
C PHE A 226 -1.75 -12.72 0.72
N LEU A 227 -2.86 -12.21 1.26
CA LEU A 227 -3.39 -12.66 2.55
C LEU A 227 -3.97 -14.08 2.49
N PRO A 228 -4.85 -14.46 1.53
CA PRO A 228 -5.31 -15.85 1.40
C PRO A 228 -4.17 -16.82 1.08
N ILE A 229 -3.24 -16.45 0.19
CA ILE A 229 -2.05 -17.26 -0.10
C ILE A 229 -1.23 -17.47 1.18
N GLY A 230 -1.01 -16.42 1.96
CA GLY A 230 -0.29 -16.50 3.23
C GLY A 230 -0.94 -17.47 4.23
N ILE A 231 -2.27 -17.47 4.32
CA ILE A 231 -3.03 -18.40 5.18
C ILE A 231 -2.93 -19.83 4.67
N ILE A 232 -3.08 -20.06 3.35
CA ILE A 232 -2.92 -21.39 2.75
C ILE A 232 -1.50 -21.91 2.99
N LEU A 233 -0.46 -21.10 2.75
CA LEU A 233 0.93 -21.50 2.99
C LEU A 233 1.23 -21.77 4.46
N ARG A 234 0.46 -21.20 5.39
CA ARG A 234 0.58 -21.46 6.82
C ARG A 234 0.09 -22.86 7.23
N THR A 235 -0.80 -23.46 6.44
CA THR A 235 -1.33 -24.82 6.69
C THR A 235 -0.27 -25.89 6.49
N PHE A 236 0.72 -25.66 5.63
CA PHE A 236 1.80 -26.62 5.41
C PHE A 236 3.00 -26.33 6.33
N HIS A 237 3.49 -27.35 7.01
CA HIS A 237 4.63 -27.25 7.93
C HIS A 237 5.88 -26.64 7.27
N PHE A 238 6.16 -26.98 6.00
CA PHE A 238 7.35 -26.50 5.29
C PHE A 238 7.25 -25.03 4.84
N THR A 239 6.08 -24.57 4.42
CA THR A 239 5.89 -23.20 3.90
C THR A 239 5.36 -22.23 4.96
N ARG A 240 5.24 -22.68 6.21
CA ARG A 240 4.67 -21.89 7.31
C ARG A 240 5.37 -20.55 7.53
N GLY A 241 6.69 -20.53 7.46
CA GLY A 241 7.47 -19.30 7.59
C GLY A 241 7.20 -18.31 6.45
N ILE A 242 7.08 -18.83 5.22
CA ILE A 242 6.73 -18.03 4.04
C ILE A 242 5.30 -17.49 4.21
N GLY A 243 4.35 -18.31 4.66
CA GLY A 243 2.97 -17.87 4.92
C GLY A 243 2.90 -16.71 5.92
N ALA A 244 3.67 -16.77 7.00
CA ALA A 244 3.78 -15.66 7.97
C ALA A 244 4.34 -14.38 7.35
N LEU A 245 5.31 -14.50 6.44
CA LEU A 245 5.85 -13.36 5.69
C LEU A 245 4.79 -12.73 4.78
N PHE A 246 4.04 -13.53 4.02
CA PHE A 246 2.97 -13.04 3.12
C PHE A 246 1.85 -12.33 3.89
N ILE A 247 1.43 -12.88 5.03
CA ILE A 247 0.44 -12.23 5.92
C ILE A 247 0.99 -10.89 6.42
N SER A 248 2.24 -10.87 6.91
CA SER A 248 2.88 -9.65 7.43
C SER A 248 3.05 -8.58 6.36
N LEU A 249 3.44 -8.99 5.15
CA LEU A 249 3.61 -8.11 3.99
C LEU A 249 2.27 -7.46 3.61
N ALA A 250 1.21 -8.26 3.51
CA ALA A 250 -0.14 -7.77 3.20
C ALA A 250 -0.60 -6.70 4.19
N ILE A 251 -0.42 -6.95 5.50
CA ILE A 251 -0.82 -6.01 6.55
C ILE A 251 0.05 -4.74 6.52
N ALA A 252 1.37 -4.90 6.37
CA ALA A 252 2.30 -3.79 6.41
C ALA A 252 2.06 -2.79 5.27
N PHE A 253 1.94 -3.28 4.04
CA PHE A 253 1.77 -2.40 2.87
C PHE A 253 0.35 -1.86 2.75
N PHE A 254 -0.65 -2.60 3.21
CA PHE A 254 -2.02 -2.12 3.12
C PHE A 254 -2.37 -1.12 4.24
N PHE A 255 -1.91 -1.35 5.47
CA PHE A 255 -2.29 -0.52 6.61
C PHE A 255 -1.17 0.44 7.01
N ILE A 256 -0.02 -0.10 7.37
CA ILE A 256 1.04 0.69 8.01
C ILE A 256 1.66 1.67 7.03
N TYR A 257 1.92 1.24 5.80
CA TYR A 257 2.50 2.10 4.78
C TYR A 257 1.65 3.37 4.53
N PRO A 258 0.37 3.27 4.12
CA PRO A 258 -0.42 4.48 3.86
C PRO A 258 -0.70 5.26 5.14
N THR A 259 -0.90 4.62 6.31
CA THR A 259 -1.08 5.35 7.57
C THR A 259 0.16 6.18 7.95
N VAL A 260 1.36 5.65 7.75
CA VAL A 260 2.60 6.40 8.04
C VAL A 260 2.78 7.54 7.05
N VAL A 261 2.55 7.31 5.75
CA VAL A 261 2.61 8.37 4.73
C VAL A 261 1.61 9.48 5.06
N PHE A 262 0.37 9.10 5.40
CA PHE A 262 -0.68 10.03 5.82
C PHE A 262 -0.31 10.83 7.08
N MET A 263 0.27 10.19 8.09
CA MET A 263 0.70 10.88 9.33
C MET A 263 1.90 11.81 9.11
N MET A 264 2.74 11.52 8.12
CA MET A 264 3.91 12.35 7.80
C MET A 264 3.56 13.55 6.93
N ASP A 265 2.49 13.47 6.17
CA ASP A 265 2.02 14.56 5.33
C ASP A 265 1.20 15.55 6.17
N SER A 266 1.81 16.70 6.45
CA SER A 266 1.19 17.78 7.20
C SER A 266 0.04 18.46 6.46
N SER A 267 -0.07 18.27 5.14
CA SER A 267 -1.12 18.89 4.34
C SER A 267 -2.51 18.31 4.62
N PHE A 268 -2.60 17.08 5.13
CA PHE A 268 -3.87 16.51 5.59
C PHE A 268 -4.35 17.08 6.92
N MET A 269 -3.45 17.72 7.69
CA MET A 269 -3.80 18.40 8.92
C MET A 269 -4.17 19.85 8.63
N GLU A 270 -5.18 20.05 7.77
CA GLU A 270 -5.82 21.36 7.71
C GLU A 270 -6.49 21.59 9.07
N ALA A 271 -5.88 22.47 9.87
CA ALA A 271 -6.37 22.84 11.18
C ALA A 271 -7.73 23.49 10.98
N ASN A 272 -8.81 22.71 11.17
CA ASN A 272 -10.22 23.10 11.17
C ASN A 272 -10.37 24.53 10.70
N ALA A 273 -10.56 24.71 9.38
CA ALA A 273 -10.85 26.01 8.80
C ALA A 273 -11.83 26.70 9.75
N GLY A 274 -11.35 27.77 10.38
CA GLY A 274 -12.16 28.54 11.31
C GLY A 274 -13.51 28.85 10.64
N PRO A 275 -14.60 29.00 11.41
CA PRO A 275 -15.96 29.11 10.90
C PRO A 275 -15.97 29.97 9.64
N ALA A 276 -16.36 29.35 8.52
CA ALA A 276 -16.23 29.88 7.16
C ALA A 276 -16.39 31.40 7.16
N LEU A 277 -15.27 32.11 7.02
CA LEU A 277 -15.35 33.54 6.73
C LEU A 277 -16.11 33.65 5.42
N PRO A 278 -17.18 34.48 5.36
CA PRO A 278 -18.10 34.50 4.25
C PRO A 278 -17.35 34.68 2.93
N GLU A 279 -17.75 33.88 1.94
CA GLU A 279 -17.28 33.90 0.55
C GLU A 279 -17.30 35.33 0.01
N ILE A 280 -16.17 36.01 0.10
CA ILE A 280 -15.89 37.16 -0.74
C ILE A 280 -14.65 36.80 -1.54
N LEU A 281 -14.92 36.06 -2.61
CA LEU A 281 -14.27 36.28 -3.89
C LEU A 281 -12.76 36.00 -3.94
N THR A 282 -12.37 34.73 -3.94
CA THR A 282 -11.23 34.27 -4.77
C THR A 282 -11.38 32.80 -5.06
N THR A 283 -11.92 32.51 -6.24
CA THR A 283 -11.94 31.21 -6.89
C THR A 283 -10.51 30.66 -7.04
N GLY A 284 -10.29 29.44 -6.53
CA GLY A 284 -9.37 28.48 -7.18
C GLY A 284 -7.99 28.24 -6.58
N MET A 285 -7.74 28.47 -5.29
CA MET A 285 -6.57 27.87 -4.61
C MET A 285 -6.94 27.37 -3.21
N CYS A 286 -6.66 26.09 -2.96
CA CYS A 286 -6.72 25.48 -1.63
C CYS A 286 -5.64 26.14 -0.77
N ASN A 287 -6.06 26.92 0.24
CA ASN A 287 -5.17 27.62 1.16
C ASN A 287 -4.70 26.65 2.25
N ILE A 288 -3.69 25.83 1.95
CA ILE A 288 -3.06 24.97 2.93
C ILE A 288 -2.30 25.85 3.94
N PRO A 289 -2.58 25.80 5.25
CA PRO A 289 -1.79 26.53 6.24
C PRO A 289 -0.39 25.94 6.32
N ILE A 290 0.61 26.71 5.89
CA ILE A 290 2.04 26.40 5.92
C ILE A 290 2.50 26.23 7.38
N PHE A 291 2.39 25.02 7.92
CA PHE A 291 3.15 24.59 9.09
C PHE A 291 4.42 23.88 8.63
N GLY A 292 5.52 24.63 8.61
CA GLY A 292 6.87 24.09 8.79
C GLY A 292 7.51 23.37 7.60
N SER A 293 7.54 23.98 6.42
CA SER A 293 8.42 23.54 5.33
C SER A 293 9.88 23.57 5.81
N PHE A 294 10.45 22.39 6.02
CA PHE A 294 11.87 22.19 6.32
C PHE A 294 12.67 22.52 5.04
N SER A 295 13.01 23.80 4.81
CA SER A 295 13.74 24.24 3.61
C SER A 295 15.20 23.79 3.65
N PHE A 296 15.45 22.56 3.22
CA PHE A 296 16.78 22.11 2.79
C PHE A 296 16.91 22.42 1.29
N GLY A 297 17.24 23.66 0.91
CA GLY A 297 17.81 23.91 -0.42
C GLY A 297 17.51 25.22 -1.15
N SER A 298 16.62 26.11 -0.68
CA SER A 298 16.28 27.31 -1.48
C SER A 298 17.32 28.45 -1.45
N ALA A 299 18.42 28.31 -0.70
CA ALA A 299 19.44 29.36 -0.57
C ALA A 299 20.32 29.57 -1.83
N ALA A 300 20.14 28.82 -2.91
CA ALA A 300 21.00 28.91 -4.10
C ALA A 300 20.48 29.82 -5.23
N ILE A 301 19.27 30.39 -5.15
CA ILE A 301 18.66 31.17 -6.26
C ILE A 301 18.30 32.61 -5.85
N GLU A 302 18.97 33.17 -4.84
CA GLU A 302 18.90 34.62 -4.57
C GLU A 302 20.20 35.28 -5.02
N MET A 303 20.39 35.49 -6.33
CA MET A 303 21.31 36.53 -6.79
C MET A 303 21.06 36.91 -8.24
N THR A 304 20.88 38.22 -8.47
CA THR A 304 20.74 38.98 -9.74
C THR A 304 19.32 39.24 -10.28
N SER A 305 18.69 40.30 -9.77
CA SER A 305 17.51 40.94 -10.37
C SER A 305 17.79 42.41 -10.74
N SER A 306 17.82 42.71 -12.03
CA SER A 306 17.75 44.08 -12.57
C SER A 306 16.52 44.22 -13.48
N SER A 307 15.58 45.06 -13.03
CA SER A 307 14.47 45.74 -13.73
C SER A 307 14.03 45.19 -15.10
N GLY A 308 12.94 44.42 -15.11
CA GLY A 308 12.27 43.88 -16.31
C GLY A 308 11.81 42.43 -16.12
N ALA A 309 12.52 41.69 -15.27
CA ALA A 309 12.32 40.26 -14.97
C ALA A 309 11.34 39.96 -13.81
N ALA A 310 10.54 40.93 -13.37
CA ALA A 310 9.73 40.79 -12.14
C ALA A 310 8.67 39.67 -12.23
N SER A 311 8.07 39.45 -13.40
CA SER A 311 7.10 38.35 -13.61
C SER A 311 7.78 36.98 -13.70
N GLN A 312 8.98 36.90 -14.28
CA GLN A 312 9.71 35.64 -14.44
C GLN A 312 10.35 35.16 -13.13
N ILE A 313 10.81 36.08 -12.27
CA ILE A 313 11.36 35.74 -10.96
C ILE A 313 10.27 35.20 -10.02
N ALA A 314 9.07 35.77 -10.07
CA ALA A 314 7.94 35.29 -9.26
C ALA A 314 7.53 33.86 -9.65
N LEU A 315 7.51 33.55 -10.95
CA LEU A 315 7.24 32.20 -11.44
C LEU A 315 8.32 31.20 -11.00
N SER A 316 9.59 31.57 -11.16
CA SER A 316 10.74 30.77 -10.73
C SER A 316 10.65 30.40 -9.26
N ASN A 317 10.33 31.37 -8.39
CA ASN A 317 10.30 31.15 -6.95
C ASN A 317 9.13 30.26 -6.53
N ASN A 318 7.93 30.49 -7.07
CA ASN A 318 6.75 29.67 -6.77
C ASN A 318 6.91 28.24 -7.27
N LEU A 319 7.53 28.07 -8.45
CA LEU A 319 7.78 26.75 -9.01
C LEU A 319 8.87 26.01 -8.22
N ALA A 320 9.94 26.69 -7.82
CA ALA A 320 11.01 26.08 -7.03
C ALA A 320 10.50 25.58 -5.67
N SER A 321 9.67 26.37 -4.96
CA SER A 321 9.08 25.93 -3.69
C SER A 321 8.15 24.73 -3.88
N PHE A 322 7.32 24.75 -4.94
CA PHE A 322 6.42 23.64 -5.27
C PHE A 322 7.17 22.36 -5.62
N ILE A 323 8.23 22.47 -6.44
CA ILE A 323 9.11 21.35 -6.79
C ILE A 323 9.77 20.77 -5.54
N ALA A 324 10.25 21.62 -4.63
CA ALA A 324 10.88 21.18 -3.39
C ALA A 324 9.89 20.43 -2.48
N ASP A 325 8.64 20.89 -2.42
CA ASP A 325 7.58 20.25 -1.65
C ASP A 325 7.24 18.86 -2.20
N ILE A 326 6.95 18.77 -3.50
CA ILE A 326 6.70 17.49 -4.19
C ILE A 326 7.90 16.55 -4.05
N GLN A 327 9.12 17.05 -4.19
CA GLN A 327 10.31 16.21 -4.09
C GLN A 327 10.49 15.65 -2.67
N THR A 328 10.23 16.48 -1.67
CA THR A 328 10.27 16.06 -0.26
C THR A 328 9.21 15.00 -0.01
N GLU A 329 7.98 15.22 -0.44
CA GLU A 329 6.91 14.23 -0.28
C GLU A 329 7.21 12.93 -1.05
N LEU A 330 7.53 13.03 -2.35
CA LEU A 330 7.73 11.87 -3.21
C LEU A 330 8.90 10.99 -2.73
N ILE A 331 10.01 11.59 -2.28
CA ILE A 331 11.20 10.83 -1.89
C ILE A 331 11.17 10.51 -0.39
N TYR A 332 10.97 11.50 0.47
CA TYR A 332 11.15 11.33 1.90
C TYR A 332 9.98 10.56 2.54
N SER A 333 8.73 10.95 2.29
CA SER A 333 7.58 10.30 2.94
C SER A 333 7.47 8.83 2.52
N ASN A 334 7.65 8.54 1.23
CA ASN A 334 7.58 7.17 0.71
C ASN A 334 8.75 6.30 1.19
N MET A 335 9.98 6.83 1.26
CA MET A 335 11.13 6.05 1.77
C MET A 335 10.99 5.74 3.26
N VAL A 336 10.52 6.72 4.05
CA VAL A 336 10.31 6.52 5.49
C VAL A 336 9.13 5.57 5.73
N GLY A 337 8.01 5.77 5.05
CA GLY A 337 6.85 4.86 5.10
C GLY A 337 7.22 3.43 4.70
N PHE A 338 7.98 3.25 3.62
CA PHE A 338 8.46 1.95 3.18
C PHE A 338 9.41 1.29 4.20
N SER A 339 10.35 2.04 4.76
CA SER A 339 11.28 1.54 5.78
C SER A 339 10.56 1.09 7.05
N ILE A 340 9.57 1.86 7.51
CA ILE A 340 8.76 1.52 8.68
C ILE A 340 7.91 0.28 8.38
N ALA A 341 7.28 0.21 7.20
CA ALA A 341 6.53 -0.96 6.79
C ALA A 341 7.40 -2.22 6.77
N LEU A 342 8.61 -2.17 6.18
CA LEU A 342 9.55 -3.31 6.18
C LEU A 342 10.02 -3.71 7.59
N THR A 343 10.22 -2.74 8.47
CA THR A 343 10.56 -3.00 9.87
C THR A 343 9.43 -3.73 10.58
N PHE A 344 8.18 -3.30 10.34
CA PHE A 344 7.01 -4.00 10.84
C PHE A 344 6.89 -5.41 10.26
N VAL A 345 7.13 -5.61 8.96
CA VAL A 345 7.10 -6.96 8.35
C VAL A 345 8.01 -7.93 9.09
N ARG A 346 9.23 -7.50 9.45
CA ARG A 346 10.17 -8.35 10.21
C ARG A 346 9.64 -8.70 11.60
N PHE A 347 9.09 -7.72 12.30
CA PHE A 347 8.53 -7.90 13.63
C PHE A 347 7.29 -8.82 13.61
N ALA A 348 6.34 -8.54 12.72
CA ALA A 348 5.12 -9.32 12.55
C ALA A 348 5.41 -10.75 12.10
N THR A 349 6.38 -10.97 11.20
CA THR A 349 6.76 -12.32 10.76
C THR A 349 7.27 -13.16 11.94
N THR A 350 8.04 -12.56 12.85
CA THR A 350 8.56 -13.22 14.05
C THR A 350 7.42 -13.59 15.01
N ILE A 351 6.48 -12.66 15.27
CA ILE A 351 5.31 -12.90 16.13
C ILE A 351 4.42 -14.01 15.57
N LEU A 352 4.25 -14.04 14.26
CA LEU A 352 3.47 -15.06 13.58
C LEU A 352 4.19 -16.42 13.55
N GLY A 353 5.36 -16.58 14.19
CA GLY A 353 6.11 -17.83 14.22
C GLY A 353 6.77 -18.17 12.89
N GLY A 354 7.07 -17.16 12.08
CA GLY A 354 7.85 -17.28 10.87
C GLY A 354 9.33 -17.36 11.19
N ASP A 355 9.80 -18.51 11.65
CA ASP A 355 11.22 -18.79 11.69
C ASP A 355 11.73 -18.95 10.24
N VAL A 356 12.37 -17.91 9.70
CA VAL A 356 13.05 -17.94 8.39
C VAL A 356 14.43 -18.60 8.47
N THR A 357 14.95 -18.81 9.68
CA THR A 357 16.24 -19.47 9.96
C THR A 357 16.41 -20.82 9.25
N PRO A 358 15.42 -21.73 9.22
CA PRO A 358 15.55 -23.01 8.53
C PRO A 358 15.68 -22.85 7.01
N PHE A 359 14.98 -21.87 6.44
CA PHE A 359 15.02 -21.60 5.01
C PHE A 359 16.36 -21.01 4.58
N MET A 360 16.88 -20.04 5.33
CA MET A 360 18.23 -19.51 5.10
C MET A 360 19.30 -20.59 5.23
N GLY A 361 19.14 -21.52 6.18
CA GLY A 361 20.03 -22.68 6.31
C GLY A 361 19.95 -23.67 5.14
N MET A 362 18.79 -23.78 4.47
CA MET A 362 18.61 -24.67 3.32
C MET A 362 19.17 -24.05 2.02
N VAL A 363 18.94 -22.75 1.80
CA VAL A 363 19.53 -22.01 0.67
C VAL A 363 21.05 -21.95 0.79
N GLY A 364 21.57 -21.71 2.00
CA GLY A 364 23.02 -21.70 2.26
C GLY A 364 23.72 -23.05 2.15
N ARG A 365 22.99 -24.17 1.96
CA ARG A 365 23.55 -25.49 1.64
C ARG A 365 23.50 -25.83 0.15
N LEU A 366 22.74 -25.06 -0.63
CA LEU A 366 22.57 -25.22 -2.08
C LEU A 366 23.52 -24.33 -2.88
N VAL A 367 24.03 -23.25 -2.27
CA VAL A 367 25.15 -22.44 -2.74
C VAL A 367 26.42 -22.96 -2.10
#